data_AF-A0A371MQK8-F1
#
_entry.id   AF-A0A371MQK8-F1
#
_cell.length_a   1.000
_cell.length_b   1.000
_cell.length_c   1.000
_cell.angle_alpha   90.00
_cell.angle_beta   90.00
_cell.angle_gamma   90.00
#
_symmetry.space_group_name_H-M   'P 1'
#
loop_
_entity.id
_entity.type
_entity.pdbx_description
1 polymer ?
#
loop_
_entity_poly.entity_id
_entity_poly.type
_entity_poly.pdbx_seq_one_letter_code
_entity_poly.pdbx_strand_id
1 'polypeptide(L)'
;GDWRDDGDDVIAYLEAQGVTRIDHLVTSHPDADHIGGHAAVIEHFETNADGVGAVYDPGIASSSATYDAYLDAVETHDVTLYRTQAGDSIQMSGVEVRVLAPPEGYLANKDSNENSIVLYLQFGASSFLLPGDGEATSEEYLI
;
A
#
# COMPACT_ATOMS: atom_id res chain seq x y z
N GLY A 1 19.66 -0.23 0.36
CA GLY A 1 20.16 1.03 -0.21
C GLY A 1 19.28 2.12 0.36
N ASP A 2 19.88 3.20 0.81
CA ASP A 2 19.21 4.34 1.44
C ASP A 2 18.50 5.16 0.34
N TRP A 3 17.27 4.75 -0.01
CA TRP A 3 16.38 5.55 -0.86
C TRP A 3 15.90 6.73 -0.02
N ARG A 4 16.35 7.93 -0.38
CA ARG A 4 16.11 9.20 0.34
C ARG A 4 14.87 9.93 -0.18
N ASP A 5 13.83 9.18 -0.54
CA ASP A 5 12.53 9.82 -0.75
C ASP A 5 11.77 9.71 0.57
N ASP A 6 12.10 10.59 1.50
CA ASP A 6 11.64 10.63 2.89
C ASP A 6 10.13 11.00 2.98
N GLY A 7 9.35 10.81 1.91
CA GLY A 7 7.93 11.13 1.83
C GLY A 7 7.59 12.61 1.67
N ASP A 8 8.56 13.51 1.81
CA ASP A 8 8.36 14.97 1.80
C ASP A 8 7.63 15.47 0.55
N ASP A 9 8.00 15.00 -0.65
CA ASP A 9 7.36 15.41 -1.91
C ASP A 9 5.90 14.94 -1.98
N VAL A 10 5.61 13.74 -1.47
CA VAL A 10 4.25 13.19 -1.38
C VAL A 10 3.41 13.99 -0.39
N ILE A 11 3.95 14.26 0.80
CA ILE A 11 3.29 15.07 1.84
C ILE A 11 2.97 16.46 1.30
N ALA A 12 3.95 17.15 0.73
CA ALA A 12 3.77 18.48 0.18
C ALA A 12 2.70 18.51 -0.94
N TYR A 13 2.66 17.48 -1.78
CA TYR A 13 1.62 17.34 -2.80
C TYR A 13 0.23 17.17 -2.19
N LEU A 14 0.07 16.26 -1.22
CA LEU A 14 -1.21 15.99 -0.56
C LEU A 14 -1.72 17.21 0.21
N GLU A 15 -0.85 17.92 0.93
CA GLU A 15 -1.16 19.18 1.60
C GLU A 15 -1.63 20.25 0.59
N ALA A 16 -0.94 20.37 -0.54
CA ALA A 16 -1.33 21.31 -1.59
C ALA A 16 -2.69 20.96 -2.23
N GLN A 17 -3.11 19.70 -2.21
CA GLN A 17 -4.46 19.27 -2.60
C GLN A 17 -5.51 19.45 -1.47
N GLY A 18 -5.10 19.91 -0.28
CA GLY A 18 -5.97 20.08 0.87
C GLY A 18 -6.39 18.76 1.52
N VAL A 19 -5.62 17.70 1.35
CA VAL A 19 -5.87 16.40 1.99
C VAL A 19 -5.46 16.49 3.46
N THR A 20 -6.41 16.26 4.36
CA THR A 20 -6.15 16.21 5.81
C THR A 20 -6.22 14.80 6.37
N ARG A 21 -6.65 13.81 5.59
CA ARG A 21 -6.80 12.42 6.02
C ARG A 21 -6.45 11.46 4.89
N ILE A 22 -5.82 10.34 5.23
CA ILE A 22 -5.68 9.21 4.34
C ILE A 22 -6.59 8.10 4.86
N ASP A 23 -7.72 7.84 4.21
CA ASP A 23 -8.62 6.76 4.67
C ASP A 23 -8.01 5.36 4.46
N HIS A 24 -7.29 5.18 3.35
CA HIS A 24 -6.69 3.91 2.96
C HIS A 24 -5.28 4.14 2.40
N LEU A 25 -4.26 3.62 3.08
CA LEU A 25 -2.89 3.53 2.57
C LEU A 25 -2.65 2.10 2.09
N VAL A 26 -2.30 1.91 0.82
CA VAL A 26 -2.09 0.55 0.26
C VAL A 26 -0.63 0.38 -0.12
N THR A 27 0.02 -0.58 0.53
CA THR A 27 1.37 -1.04 0.23
C THR A 27 1.29 -2.14 -0.81
N SER A 28 1.77 -1.88 -2.03
CA SER A 28 1.85 -2.91 -3.08
C SER A 28 2.72 -4.09 -2.64
N HIS A 29 3.98 -3.82 -2.29
CA HIS A 29 4.98 -4.78 -1.79
C HIS A 29 6.06 -4.04 -0.97
N PRO A 30 6.93 -4.74 -0.22
CA PRO A 30 7.77 -4.11 0.80
C PRO A 30 9.07 -3.47 0.27
N ASP A 31 9.21 -3.27 -1.04
CA ASP A 31 10.43 -2.70 -1.61
C ASP A 31 10.46 -1.17 -1.45
N ALA A 32 11.66 -0.63 -1.25
CA ALA A 32 11.86 0.73 -0.76
C ALA A 32 11.41 1.82 -1.75
N ASP A 33 11.31 1.54 -3.04
CA ASP A 33 10.74 2.42 -4.06
C ASP A 33 9.21 2.46 -4.03
N HIS A 34 8.56 1.56 -3.28
CA HIS A 34 7.12 1.56 -3.00
C HIS A 34 6.83 2.05 -1.59
N ILE A 35 7.62 1.66 -0.59
CA ILE A 35 7.40 2.00 0.82
C ILE A 35 8.28 3.13 1.37
N GLY A 36 9.16 3.72 0.56
CA GLY A 36 10.18 4.70 0.99
C GLY A 36 9.64 5.84 1.86
N GLY A 37 8.49 6.40 1.49
CA GLY A 37 7.85 7.49 2.22
C GLY A 37 6.81 7.09 3.26
N HIS A 38 6.51 5.79 3.45
CA HIS A 38 5.37 5.36 4.27
C HIS A 38 5.50 5.80 5.73
N ALA A 39 6.67 5.62 6.33
CA ALA A 39 6.91 6.01 7.73
C ALA A 39 6.67 7.52 7.96
N ALA A 40 7.19 8.36 7.06
CA ALA A 40 7.03 9.80 7.14
C ALA A 40 5.60 10.26 6.90
N VAL A 41 4.91 9.65 5.92
CA VAL A 41 3.49 9.93 5.63
C VAL A 41 2.62 9.57 6.84
N ILE A 42 2.81 8.39 7.43
CA ILE A 42 2.07 7.96 8.62
C ILE A 42 2.31 8.94 9.78
N GLU A 43 3.57 9.19 10.12
CA GLU A 43 3.96 10.13 11.19
C GLU A 43 3.34 11.52 10.96
N HIS A 44 3.41 12.03 9.73
CA HIS A 44 2.90 13.36 9.43
C HIS A 44 1.38 13.45 9.61
N PHE A 45 0.62 12.52 9.03
CA PHE A 45 -0.85 12.56 9.07
C PHE A 45 -1.41 12.28 10.47
N GLU A 46 -0.77 11.40 11.24
CA GLU A 46 -1.17 11.09 12.62
C GLU A 46 -0.84 12.23 13.60
N THR A 47 0.28 12.92 13.40
CA THR A 47 0.72 13.99 14.30
C THR A 47 0.13 15.37 13.94
N ASN A 48 -0.04 15.67 12.65
CA ASN A 48 -0.35 17.03 12.17
C ASN A 48 -1.70 17.15 11.44
N ALA A 49 -2.39 16.05 11.17
CA ALA A 49 -3.62 16.03 10.39
C ALA A 49 -4.68 15.11 11.05
N ASP A 50 -5.64 14.62 10.28
CA ASP A 50 -6.75 13.78 10.74
C ASP A 50 -6.45 12.26 10.64
N GLY A 51 -5.16 11.88 10.56
CA GLY A 51 -4.68 10.49 10.63
C GLY A 51 -4.81 9.65 9.36
N VAL A 52 -4.42 8.38 9.51
CA VAL A 52 -4.47 7.29 8.54
C VAL A 52 -5.51 6.26 9.02
N GLY A 53 -6.52 5.97 8.19
CA GLY A 53 -7.60 5.06 8.58
C GLY A 53 -7.15 3.60 8.72
N ALA A 54 -6.55 3.06 7.67
CA ALA A 54 -5.96 1.73 7.69
C ALA A 54 -4.86 1.60 6.64
N VAL A 55 -3.91 0.72 6.91
CA VAL A 55 -2.89 0.27 5.97
C VAL A 55 -3.23 -1.14 5.47
N TYR A 56 -3.09 -1.36 4.17
CA TYR A 56 -3.31 -2.64 3.49
C TYR A 56 -1.97 -3.13 2.94
N ASP A 57 -1.52 -4.29 3.41
CA ASP A 57 -0.18 -4.81 3.15
C ASP A 57 -0.25 -6.28 2.74
N PRO A 58 0.58 -6.79 1.80
CA PRO A 58 0.53 -8.18 1.38
C PRO A 58 0.97 -9.15 2.49
N GLY A 59 1.56 -8.67 3.58
CA GLY A 59 2.07 -9.47 4.69
C GLY A 59 3.38 -10.19 4.36
N ILE A 60 4.15 -9.67 3.42
CA ILE A 60 5.48 -10.17 3.06
C ILE A 60 6.53 -9.32 3.78
N ALA A 61 7.24 -9.93 4.71
CA ALA A 61 8.29 -9.25 5.45
C ALA A 61 9.54 -9.00 4.58
N SER A 62 10.12 -7.82 4.73
CA SER A 62 11.45 -7.47 4.22
C SER A 62 12.40 -7.23 5.40
N SER A 63 13.70 -7.45 5.21
CA SER A 63 14.73 -7.14 6.22
C SER A 63 15.37 -5.77 6.00
N SER A 64 14.70 -4.88 5.26
CA SER A 64 15.20 -3.55 4.96
C SER A 64 14.88 -2.58 6.09
N ALA A 65 15.79 -1.63 6.34
CA ALA A 65 15.54 -0.57 7.32
C ALA A 65 14.30 0.28 6.98
N THR A 66 13.97 0.39 5.69
CA THR A 66 12.76 1.09 5.23
C THR A 66 11.49 0.35 5.67
N TYR A 67 11.47 -0.98 5.56
CA TYR A 67 10.36 -1.80 6.02
C TYR A 67 10.22 -1.77 7.54
N ASP A 68 11.34 -1.84 8.26
CA ASP A 68 11.35 -1.71 9.72
C ASP A 68 10.79 -0.35 10.17
N ALA A 69 11.25 0.75 9.57
CA ALA A 69 10.76 2.10 9.88
C ALA A 69 9.26 2.29 9.58
N TYR A 70 8.78 1.69 8.49
CA TYR A 70 7.36 1.68 8.15
C TYR A 70 6.52 0.95 9.21
N LEU A 71 6.92 -0.27 9.62
CA LEU A 71 6.21 -1.00 10.66
C LEU A 71 6.30 -0.31 12.03
N ASP A 72 7.45 0.28 12.37
CA ASP A 72 7.61 1.07 13.59
C ASP A 72 6.65 2.26 13.61
N ALA A 73 6.43 2.94 12.48
CA ALA A 73 5.46 4.05 12.39
C ALA A 73 4.01 3.56 12.55
N VAL A 74 3.66 2.43 11.93
CA VAL A 74 2.35 1.78 12.10
C VAL A 74 2.11 1.44 13.57
N GLU A 75 3.09 0.82 14.25
CA GLU A 75 2.98 0.43 15.66
C GLU A 75 2.94 1.66 16.58
N THR A 76 3.79 2.65 16.35
CA THR A 76 3.91 3.86 17.18
C THR A 76 2.60 4.65 17.25
N HIS A 77 1.88 4.73 16.12
CA HIS A 77 0.63 5.48 16.01
C HIS A 77 -0.63 4.60 16.09
N ASP A 78 -0.49 3.30 16.39
CA ASP A 78 -1.61 2.35 16.49
C ASP A 78 -2.50 2.33 15.22
N VAL A 79 -1.87 2.47 14.05
CA VAL A 79 -2.60 2.44 12.77
C VAL A 79 -3.03 1.02 12.47
N THR A 80 -4.28 0.84 12.09
CA THR A 80 -4.80 -0.49 11.75
C THR A 80 -4.09 -1.05 10.52
N LEU A 81 -3.42 -2.19 10.66
CA LEU A 81 -2.73 -2.88 9.56
C LEU A 81 -3.46 -4.18 9.18
N TYR A 82 -3.87 -4.27 7.91
CA TYR A 82 -4.51 -5.46 7.34
C TYR A 82 -3.56 -6.22 6.43
N ARG A 83 -3.38 -7.51 6.72
CA ARG A 83 -2.87 -8.45 5.73
C ARG A 83 -3.93 -8.62 4.64
N THR A 84 -3.58 -8.25 3.42
CA THR A 84 -4.51 -8.06 2.30
C THR A 84 -4.16 -9.01 1.17
N GLN A 85 -5.15 -9.70 0.63
CA GLN A 85 -4.98 -10.75 -0.37
C GLN A 85 -6.18 -10.84 -1.34
N ALA A 86 -6.01 -11.63 -2.40
CA ALA A 86 -7.01 -11.86 -3.42
C ALA A 86 -8.36 -12.27 -2.82
N GLY A 87 -9.42 -11.60 -3.28
CA GLY A 87 -10.79 -11.80 -2.78
C GLY A 87 -11.22 -10.79 -1.71
N ASP A 88 -10.29 -10.05 -1.12
CA ASP A 88 -10.61 -8.93 -0.23
C ASP A 88 -11.21 -7.75 -1.00
N SER A 89 -11.88 -6.86 -0.27
CA SER A 89 -12.43 -5.60 -0.79
C SER A 89 -12.13 -4.45 0.15
N ILE A 90 -11.85 -3.27 -0.42
CA ILE A 90 -11.63 -2.04 0.34
C ILE A 90 -12.90 -1.19 0.23
N GLN A 91 -13.45 -0.78 1.37
CA GLN A 91 -14.72 -0.07 1.42
C GLN A 91 -14.52 1.42 1.13
N MET A 92 -14.69 1.81 -0.14
CA MET A 92 -14.60 3.20 -0.57
C MET A 92 -15.92 3.70 -1.15
N SER A 93 -16.42 4.82 -0.66
CA SER A 93 -17.75 5.31 -1.06
C SER A 93 -17.81 5.62 -2.55
N GLY A 94 -18.76 4.98 -3.25
CA GLY A 94 -19.00 5.19 -4.69
C GLY A 94 -17.99 4.49 -5.61
N VAL A 95 -16.99 3.79 -5.08
CA VAL A 95 -15.99 3.05 -5.87
C VAL A 95 -15.94 1.60 -5.40
N GLU A 96 -16.11 0.66 -6.32
CA GLU A 96 -15.83 -0.74 -6.03
C GLU A 96 -14.31 -0.95 -6.08
N VAL A 97 -13.71 -1.39 -4.98
CA VAL A 97 -12.29 -1.73 -4.90
C VAL A 97 -12.13 -3.20 -4.54
N ARG A 98 -11.59 -3.99 -5.47
CA ARG A 98 -11.32 -5.43 -5.32
C ARG A 98 -9.82 -5.69 -5.32
N VAL A 99 -9.38 -6.55 -4.41
CA VAL A 99 -8.02 -7.07 -4.39
C VAL A 99 -7.97 -8.33 -5.24
N LEU A 100 -7.12 -8.34 -6.27
CA LEU A 100 -7.00 -9.46 -7.21
C LEU A 100 -5.81 -10.37 -6.90
N ALA A 101 -4.74 -9.83 -6.31
CA ALA A 101 -3.52 -10.53 -5.91
C ALA A 101 -2.94 -9.85 -4.65
N PRO A 102 -2.06 -10.50 -3.87
CA PRO A 102 -1.58 -11.89 -4.01
C PRO A 102 -2.61 -12.94 -3.51
N PRO A 103 -2.53 -14.21 -3.94
CA PRO A 103 -3.31 -15.29 -3.31
C PRO A 103 -2.81 -15.60 -1.88
N GLU A 104 -3.64 -16.25 -1.05
CA GLU A 104 -3.31 -16.59 0.35
C GLU A 104 -1.98 -17.34 0.53
N GLY A 105 -1.62 -18.20 -0.44
CA GLY A 105 -0.39 -18.99 -0.45
C GLY A 105 0.85 -18.28 -1.00
N TYR A 106 0.67 -17.08 -1.58
CA TYR A 106 1.65 -16.35 -2.38
C TYR A 106 2.15 -17.08 -3.64
N LEU A 107 2.61 -16.30 -4.60
CA LEU A 107 3.22 -16.73 -5.86
C LEU A 107 4.75 -16.80 -5.72
N ALA A 108 5.40 -17.50 -6.63
CA ALA A 108 6.86 -17.43 -6.85
C ALA A 108 7.72 -17.48 -5.57
N ASN A 109 7.41 -18.35 -4.61
CA ASN A 109 8.11 -18.44 -3.32
C ASN A 109 8.12 -17.13 -2.50
N LYS A 110 7.02 -16.38 -2.52
CA LYS A 110 6.86 -15.08 -1.84
C LYS A 110 7.78 -13.97 -2.36
N ASP A 111 8.15 -14.04 -3.64
CA ASP A 111 8.79 -12.91 -4.30
C ASP A 111 7.92 -11.64 -4.16
N SER A 112 8.53 -10.51 -3.79
CA SER A 112 7.79 -9.28 -3.45
C SER A 112 7.03 -8.73 -4.64
N ASN A 113 7.69 -8.63 -5.79
CA ASN A 113 7.12 -8.10 -7.03
C ASN A 113 5.92 -8.94 -7.48
N GLU A 114 6.13 -10.26 -7.56
CA GLU A 114 5.10 -11.23 -7.98
C GLU A 114 3.90 -11.29 -7.01
N ASN A 115 4.05 -10.76 -5.80
CA ASN A 115 3.00 -10.71 -4.79
C ASN A 115 2.58 -9.28 -4.44
N SER A 116 2.77 -8.34 -5.36
CA SER A 116 2.16 -7.02 -5.28
C SER A 116 0.67 -7.11 -5.01
N ILE A 117 0.14 -6.26 -4.12
CA ILE A 117 -1.30 -6.03 -4.05
C ILE A 117 -1.75 -5.46 -5.40
N VAL A 118 -2.61 -6.21 -6.09
CA VAL A 118 -3.24 -5.77 -7.34
C VAL A 118 -4.64 -5.28 -7.05
N LEU A 119 -4.93 -4.01 -7.35
CA LEU A 119 -6.25 -3.42 -7.16
C LEU A 119 -6.99 -3.28 -8.49
N TYR A 120 -8.21 -3.78 -8.54
CA TYR A 120 -9.20 -3.36 -9.52
C TYR A 120 -10.11 -2.31 -8.89
N LEU A 121 -10.25 -1.16 -9.54
CA LEU A 121 -11.14 -0.08 -9.14
C LEU A 121 -12.21 0.13 -10.20
N GLN A 122 -13.46 0.28 -9.79
CA GLN A 122 -14.56 0.65 -10.68
C GLN A 122 -15.37 1.81 -10.14
N PHE A 123 -15.46 2.86 -10.94
CA PHE A 123 -16.24 4.06 -10.67
C PHE A 123 -17.19 4.34 -11.84
N GLY A 124 -18.47 4.06 -11.64
CA GLY A 124 -19.47 4.14 -12.70
C GLY A 124 -19.12 3.21 -13.86
N ALA A 125 -18.89 3.78 -15.04
CA ALA A 125 -18.51 3.03 -16.25
C ALA A 125 -16.99 2.90 -16.45
N SER A 126 -16.18 3.57 -15.62
CA SER A 126 -14.72 3.56 -15.72
C SER A 126 -14.13 2.51 -14.78
N SER A 127 -13.11 1.80 -15.27
CA SER A 127 -12.35 0.85 -14.47
C SER A 127 -10.84 1.08 -14.61
N PHE A 128 -10.11 0.84 -13.54
CA PHE A 128 -8.65 0.94 -13.47
C PHE A 128 -8.07 -0.33 -12.85
N LEU A 129 -6.87 -0.69 -13.28
CA LEU A 129 -6.06 -1.74 -12.69
C LEU A 129 -4.77 -1.10 -12.19
N LEU A 130 -4.42 -1.33 -10.92
CA LEU A 130 -3.14 -0.95 -10.33
C LEU A 130 -2.38 -2.26 -10.03
N PRO A 131 -1.44 -2.67 -10.90
CA PRO A 131 -0.81 -3.99 -10.82
C PRO A 131 0.39 -4.08 -9.87
N GLY A 132 0.85 -2.96 -9.30
CA GLY A 132 2.17 -2.89 -8.65
C GLY A 132 3.27 -3.30 -9.63
N ASP A 133 4.26 -4.04 -9.14
CA ASP A 133 5.37 -4.57 -9.93
C ASP A 133 5.18 -6.05 -10.27
N GLY A 134 3.93 -6.54 -10.33
CA GLY A 134 3.64 -7.91 -10.74
C GLY A 134 4.31 -8.27 -12.07
N GLU A 135 5.08 -9.36 -12.09
CA GLU A 135 5.76 -9.85 -13.29
C GLU A 135 4.97 -11.01 -13.90
N ALA A 136 5.66 -11.92 -14.61
CA ALA A 136 5.02 -12.96 -15.41
C ALA A 136 4.14 -13.91 -14.59
N THR A 137 4.52 -14.24 -13.35
CA THR A 137 3.73 -15.17 -12.51
C THR A 137 2.46 -14.51 -12.01
N SER A 138 2.53 -13.23 -11.61
CA SER A 138 1.39 -12.42 -11.22
C SER A 138 0.45 -12.20 -12.40
N GLU A 139 0.98 -11.87 -13.57
CA GLU A 139 0.21 -11.74 -14.81
C GLU A 139 -0.51 -13.06 -15.17
N GLU A 140 0.17 -14.21 -15.10
CA GLU A 140 -0.44 -15.52 -15.36
C GLU A 140 -1.55 -15.85 -14.36
N TYR A 141 -1.38 -15.47 -13.09
CA TYR A 141 -2.39 -15.69 -12.05
C TYR A 141 -3.66 -14.84 -12.25
N LEU A 142 -3.56 -13.68 -12.90
CA LEU A 142 -4.68 -12.75 -13.12
C LEU A 142 -5.59 -13.13 -14.32
N ILE A 143 -5.24 -14.16 -15.09
CA ILE A 143 -5.92 -14.57 -16.33
C ILE A 143 -6.98 -15.66 -16.08
#